data_AF-A0A318HXA8-F1
#
_entry.id   AF-A0A318HXA8-F1
#
_cell.length_a   1.000
_cell.length_b   1.000
_cell.length_c   1.000
_cell.angle_alpha   90.00
_cell.angle_beta   90.00
_cell.angle_gamma   90.00
#
_symmetry.space_group_name_H-M   'P 1'
#
loop_
_entity.id
_entity.type
_entity.pdbx_description
1 polymer ?
#
loop_
_entity_poly.entity_id
_entity_poly.type
_entity_poly.pdbx_seq_one_letter_code
_entity_poly.pdbx_strand_id
1 'polypeptide(L)'
;MSTKYAVRIQASRLKPLAALIPLLIAVGHAGAVGVGQIAAGSGTISSNVATTGSNGATTINQQSNRLVVNWSNFDVATGERVQINQPNAQSAILNRVNSASRTQIDGALSANGRIFVVNPNGIVVGKTGTINANGVVLSTLDVPDSFFIKSEGGSGPTLLPFRKVAGAANAAVVNEGTINAGVAGVNLFGSQVINGATGKISAKGDRTVTAGALTSVNMVASDMVEAYQTDSTGGLVAYIPFGNLNAIAVDGLVANDGAIEVDAGNVDLNIYGGRSTLSEALRNTGSIKASSVDAEFPGVPGLHTIGGNVSLRSRGVGTHVGGSISGKNVTIATQNNTVVDGTLDAVANLDVAAVSVNKDATLVVSDNGRLDSGGYLSLVGDNVMMNGRATSGTAVRVVGYGRADVREGGLNAPNWTIDNGGKVTTGTGQNGLSSDPVAQGYSSTGDGYYGNKRPATPQIPTVAGLNQ
;
A
#
# COMPACT_ATOMS: atom_id res chain seq x y z
N MET A 1 -2.45 54.98 -9.42
CA MET A 1 -1.09 54.41 -9.29
C MET A 1 -1.19 53.18 -8.42
N SER A 2 -0.84 52.03 -8.99
CA SER A 2 -0.94 50.69 -8.41
C SER A 2 0.35 50.36 -7.67
N THR A 3 0.25 49.82 -6.46
CA THR A 3 1.38 49.12 -5.82
C THR A 3 0.87 47.81 -5.24
N LYS A 4 0.71 46.81 -6.10
CA LYS A 4 0.52 45.41 -5.69
C LYS A 4 1.86 44.90 -5.13
N TYR A 5 1.95 44.72 -3.82
CA TYR A 5 3.04 43.97 -3.20
C TYR A 5 2.79 42.47 -3.42
N ALA A 6 3.37 41.94 -4.51
CA ALA A 6 3.45 40.50 -4.70
C ALA A 6 4.50 39.95 -3.71
N VAL A 7 4.06 39.42 -2.58
CA VAL A 7 4.91 38.59 -1.72
C VAL A 7 5.12 37.27 -2.44
N ARG A 8 6.18 37.19 -3.25
CA ARG A 8 6.73 35.92 -3.71
C ARG A 8 7.32 35.22 -2.50
N ILE A 9 6.53 34.38 -1.83
CA ILE A 9 7.10 33.35 -0.96
C ILE A 9 7.78 32.38 -1.92
N GLN A 10 9.08 32.58 -2.15
CA GLN A 10 9.91 31.48 -2.63
C GLN A 10 9.83 30.45 -1.52
N ALA A 11 9.04 29.38 -1.72
CA ALA A 11 9.28 28.16 -1.00
C ALA A 11 10.76 27.89 -1.18
N SER A 12 11.52 27.99 -0.08
CA SER A 12 12.92 27.59 -0.09
C SER A 12 12.92 26.23 -0.78
N ARG A 13 13.84 26.03 -1.73
CA ARG A 13 14.07 24.70 -2.28
C ARG A 13 14.29 23.82 -1.07
N LEU A 14 13.26 23.12 -0.61
CA LEU A 14 13.37 22.01 0.31
C LEU A 14 14.22 21.07 -0.51
N LYS A 15 15.53 21.16 -0.29
CA LYS A 15 16.45 20.11 -0.70
C LYS A 15 15.74 18.85 -0.19
N PRO A 16 15.50 17.83 -1.02
CA PRO A 16 15.03 16.57 -0.50
C PRO A 16 16.05 16.23 0.57
N LEU A 17 15.66 16.37 1.83
CA LEU A 17 16.51 15.97 2.93
C LEU A 17 16.41 14.47 2.79
N ALA A 18 17.33 13.90 2.01
CA ALA A 18 17.49 12.47 1.87
C ALA A 18 17.56 11.98 3.31
N ALA A 19 16.43 11.48 3.82
CA ALA A 19 16.40 10.80 5.09
C ALA A 19 17.47 9.74 4.91
N LEU A 20 18.55 9.90 5.68
CA LEU A 20 19.69 9.02 5.64
C LEU A 20 19.13 7.67 6.07
N ILE A 21 18.64 6.87 5.11
CA ILE A 21 18.34 5.47 5.32
C ILE A 21 19.69 4.95 5.82
N PRO A 22 19.79 4.45 7.06
CA PRO A 22 21.02 3.82 7.48
C PRO A 22 21.26 2.74 6.44
N LEU A 23 22.26 2.97 5.59
CA LEU A 23 22.74 2.02 4.61
C LEU A 23 23.09 0.80 5.45
N LEU A 24 22.19 -0.18 5.48
CA LEU A 24 22.41 -1.42 6.18
C LEU A 24 23.64 -2.01 5.50
N ILE A 25 24.79 -1.87 6.16
CA ILE A 25 26.07 -2.37 5.68
C ILE A 25 25.85 -3.86 5.43
N ALA A 26 25.73 -4.22 4.15
CA ALA A 26 25.57 -5.58 3.70
C ALA A 26 26.94 -6.26 3.81
N VAL A 27 27.34 -6.59 5.03
CA VAL A 27 28.42 -7.55 5.28
C VAL A 27 27.75 -8.77 5.91
N GLY A 28 27.07 -9.52 5.05
CA GLY A 28 26.58 -10.86 5.33
C GLY A 28 26.87 -11.68 4.11
N HIS A 29 27.81 -12.62 4.22
CA HIS A 29 28.01 -13.64 3.19
C HIS A 29 26.71 -14.44 3.13
N ALA A 30 25.97 -14.36 2.02
CA ALA A 30 24.81 -15.22 1.80
C ALA A 30 25.27 -16.67 1.93
N GLY A 31 24.75 -17.39 2.91
CA GLY A 31 25.02 -18.82 3.06
C GLY A 31 24.25 -19.60 2.00
N ALA A 32 24.64 -20.84 1.73
CA ALA A 32 23.77 -21.74 0.98
C ALA A 32 22.49 -22.02 1.78
N VAL A 33 21.40 -22.39 1.09
CA VAL A 33 20.15 -22.85 1.72
C VAL A 33 20.46 -23.92 2.77
N GLY A 34 19.95 -23.72 4.00
CA GLY A 34 20.18 -24.61 5.12
C GLY A 34 19.38 -25.91 5.07
N VAL A 35 19.36 -26.65 6.17
CA VAL A 35 18.53 -27.85 6.31
C VAL A 35 17.09 -27.42 6.62
N GLY A 36 16.15 -27.89 5.81
CA GLY A 36 14.72 -27.70 5.99
C GLY A 36 14.05 -28.93 6.62
N GLN A 37 13.19 -28.71 7.60
CA GLN A 37 12.37 -29.74 8.22
C GLN A 37 10.89 -29.48 7.91
N ILE A 38 10.20 -30.45 7.32
CA ILE A 38 8.76 -30.38 7.14
C ILE A 38 8.10 -30.46 8.51
N ALA A 39 7.36 -29.40 8.88
CA ALA A 39 6.68 -29.28 10.16
C ALA A 39 5.20 -29.67 10.07
N ALA A 40 4.57 -29.44 8.92
CA ALA A 40 3.19 -29.83 8.66
C ALA A 40 2.91 -29.96 7.16
N GLY A 41 1.93 -30.79 6.78
CA GLY A 41 1.68 -31.17 5.39
C GLY A 41 2.58 -32.32 4.92
N SER A 42 2.56 -32.60 3.62
CA SER A 42 3.37 -33.67 3.00
C SER A 42 4.17 -33.15 1.81
N GLY A 43 5.40 -33.63 1.70
CA GLY A 43 6.31 -33.27 0.63
C GLY A 43 7.70 -33.86 0.85
N THR A 44 8.63 -33.53 -0.04
CA THR A 44 10.04 -33.91 0.06
C THR A 44 10.93 -32.72 -0.27
N ILE A 45 12.11 -32.67 0.35
CA ILE A 45 13.13 -31.64 0.11
C ILE A 45 14.38 -32.37 -0.36
N SER A 46 14.92 -31.95 -1.50
CA SER A 46 16.16 -32.47 -2.06
C SER A 46 17.10 -31.30 -2.31
N SER A 47 18.24 -31.28 -1.62
CA SER A 47 19.24 -30.21 -1.72
C SER A 47 20.53 -30.77 -2.28
N ASN A 48 20.99 -30.21 -3.39
CA ASN A 48 22.33 -30.41 -3.91
C ASN A 48 23.17 -29.22 -3.49
N VAL A 49 24.12 -29.46 -2.58
CA VAL A 49 25.08 -28.44 -2.12
C VAL A 49 25.98 -28.04 -3.30
N ALA A 50 26.19 -26.74 -3.47
CA ALA A 50 27.10 -26.21 -4.46
C ALA A 50 28.51 -26.83 -4.29
N THR A 51 29.06 -27.38 -5.36
CA THR A 51 30.47 -27.82 -5.43
C THR A 51 31.22 -26.94 -6.42
N THR A 52 32.56 -26.98 -6.41
CA THR A 52 33.37 -26.26 -7.40
C THR A 52 32.93 -26.61 -8.83
N GLY A 53 32.27 -25.66 -9.51
CA GLY A 53 31.75 -25.82 -10.88
C GLY A 53 30.27 -26.18 -11.00
N SER A 54 29.52 -26.30 -9.89
CA SER A 54 28.06 -26.47 -9.92
C SER A 54 27.36 -25.49 -8.98
N ASN A 55 26.27 -24.89 -9.46
CA ASN A 55 25.45 -24.02 -8.64
C ASN A 55 24.54 -24.86 -7.73
N GLY A 56 24.41 -24.48 -6.46
CA GLY A 56 23.54 -25.13 -5.49
C GLY A 56 22.07 -25.11 -5.96
N ALA A 57 21.37 -26.22 -5.75
CA ALA A 57 19.97 -26.34 -6.14
C ALA A 57 19.18 -27.08 -5.07
N THR A 58 18.11 -26.45 -4.59
CA THR A 58 17.14 -27.06 -3.67
C THR A 58 15.82 -27.24 -4.40
N THR A 59 15.30 -28.47 -4.42
CA THR A 59 13.99 -28.81 -4.97
C THR A 59 13.06 -29.27 -3.86
N ILE A 60 11.89 -28.65 -3.77
CA ILE A 60 10.82 -29.04 -2.85
C ILE A 60 9.68 -29.61 -3.68
N ASN A 61 9.37 -30.89 -3.52
CA ASN A 61 8.19 -31.50 -4.13
C ASN A 61 7.10 -31.60 -3.08
N GLN A 62 6.18 -30.63 -3.10
CA GLN A 62 5.03 -30.56 -2.21
C GLN A 62 3.91 -31.48 -2.70
N GLN A 63 3.29 -32.24 -1.80
CA GLN A 63 2.23 -33.20 -2.10
C GLN A 63 0.87 -32.75 -1.57
N SER A 64 0.81 -32.13 -0.39
CA SER A 64 -0.43 -31.53 0.15
C SER A 64 -0.68 -30.13 -0.43
N ASN A 65 -1.91 -29.60 -0.38
CA ASN A 65 -2.16 -28.23 -0.89
C ASN A 65 -1.47 -27.17 -0.02
N ARG A 66 -1.25 -27.47 1.28
CA ARG A 66 -0.42 -26.63 2.15
C ARG A 66 0.70 -27.38 2.83
N LEU A 67 1.88 -26.77 2.85
CA LEU A 67 3.12 -27.31 3.43
C LEU A 67 3.78 -26.26 4.31
N VAL A 68 4.24 -26.65 5.50
CA VAL A 68 5.09 -25.81 6.35
C VAL A 68 6.46 -26.45 6.44
N VAL A 69 7.50 -25.66 6.17
CA VAL A 69 8.90 -26.04 6.31
C VAL A 69 9.59 -25.04 7.24
N ASN A 70 10.19 -25.56 8.31
CA ASN A 70 11.05 -24.78 9.20
C ASN A 70 12.50 -24.91 8.71
N TRP A 71 13.20 -23.79 8.59
CA TRP A 71 14.55 -23.70 8.06
C TRP A 71 15.52 -23.16 9.12
N SER A 72 16.70 -23.75 9.20
CA SER A 72 17.83 -23.19 9.95
C SER A 72 18.51 -22.02 9.21
N ASN A 73 18.43 -22.02 7.88
CA ASN A 73 18.81 -20.93 7.00
C ASN A 73 18.00 -21.03 5.69
N PHE A 74 17.58 -19.91 5.12
CA PHE A 74 16.87 -19.87 3.84
C PHE A 74 17.45 -18.81 2.89
N ASP A 75 18.75 -18.61 2.95
CA ASP A 75 19.44 -17.79 1.96
C ASP A 75 19.50 -18.53 0.61
N VAL A 76 19.43 -17.78 -0.49
CA VAL A 76 19.61 -18.28 -1.84
C VAL A 76 20.71 -17.45 -2.48
N ALA A 77 21.93 -17.96 -2.54
CA ALA A 77 23.07 -17.18 -3.03
C ALA A 77 23.02 -16.96 -4.55
N THR A 78 23.82 -16.02 -5.06
CA THR A 78 23.94 -15.78 -6.50
C THR A 78 24.31 -17.06 -7.24
N GLY A 79 23.55 -17.38 -8.29
CA GLY A 79 23.72 -18.61 -9.07
C GLY A 79 22.94 -19.81 -8.52
N GLU A 80 22.62 -19.83 -7.21
CA GLU A 80 21.79 -20.87 -6.60
C GLU A 80 20.31 -20.73 -6.98
N ARG A 81 19.58 -21.85 -6.83
CA ARG A 81 18.13 -21.88 -7.06
C ARG A 81 17.37 -22.71 -6.05
N VAL A 82 16.17 -22.24 -5.70
CA VAL A 82 15.15 -23.00 -4.98
C VAL A 82 13.94 -23.15 -5.90
N GLN A 83 13.58 -24.39 -6.22
CA GLN A 83 12.42 -24.74 -7.03
C GLN A 83 11.38 -25.47 -6.18
N ILE A 84 10.15 -24.99 -6.18
CA ILE A 84 9.05 -25.56 -5.40
C ILE A 84 7.96 -26.04 -6.36
N ASN A 85 7.81 -27.35 -6.45
CA ASN A 85 6.79 -28.00 -7.26
C ASN A 85 5.60 -28.33 -6.38
N GLN A 86 4.52 -27.60 -6.55
CA GLN A 86 3.29 -27.70 -5.76
C GLN A 86 2.16 -28.35 -6.59
N PRO A 87 1.14 -28.94 -5.95
CA PRO A 87 0.06 -29.63 -6.67
C PRO A 87 -0.66 -28.77 -7.72
N ASN A 88 -0.88 -27.48 -7.43
CA ASN A 88 -1.53 -26.53 -8.33
C ASN A 88 -1.19 -25.08 -7.96
N ALA A 89 -1.65 -24.11 -8.76
CA ALA A 89 -1.44 -22.68 -8.54
C ALA A 89 -2.08 -22.14 -7.23
N GLN A 90 -3.05 -22.88 -6.68
CA GLN A 90 -3.73 -22.57 -5.42
C GLN A 90 -3.07 -23.22 -4.20
N SER A 91 -2.03 -24.02 -4.39
CA SER A 91 -1.26 -24.60 -3.31
C SER A 91 -0.32 -23.55 -2.70
N ALA A 92 -0.02 -23.67 -1.41
CA ALA A 92 0.87 -22.75 -0.70
C ALA A 92 1.92 -23.48 0.13
N ILE A 93 3.10 -22.88 0.22
CA ILE A 93 4.15 -23.31 1.15
C ILE A 93 4.50 -22.16 2.09
N LEU A 94 4.69 -22.47 3.36
CA LEU A 94 5.26 -21.58 4.37
C LEU A 94 6.69 -22.00 4.68
N ASN A 95 7.65 -21.17 4.28
CA ASN A 95 9.05 -21.27 4.64
C ASN A 95 9.29 -20.37 5.85
N ARG A 96 9.41 -20.97 7.03
CA ARG A 96 9.68 -20.26 8.28
C ARG A 96 11.14 -20.38 8.65
N VAL A 97 11.82 -19.26 8.84
CA VAL A 97 13.23 -19.22 9.22
C VAL A 97 13.35 -18.92 10.71
N ASN A 98 13.96 -19.84 11.44
CA ASN A 98 14.19 -19.75 12.88
C ASN A 98 15.69 -19.58 13.18
N SER A 99 16.34 -18.61 12.53
CA SER A 99 17.75 -18.28 12.75
C SER A 99 17.87 -16.92 13.44
N ALA A 100 19.08 -16.51 13.82
CA ALA A 100 19.35 -15.15 14.31
C ALA A 100 19.68 -14.17 13.17
N SER A 101 19.67 -14.65 11.92
CA SER A 101 20.09 -13.90 10.75
C SER A 101 18.91 -13.62 9.83
N ARG A 102 18.98 -12.49 9.12
CA ARG A 102 18.04 -12.18 8.04
C ARG A 102 18.15 -13.21 6.92
N THR A 103 17.09 -13.34 6.13
CA THR A 103 17.09 -14.10 4.87
C THR A 103 17.61 -13.23 3.73
N GLN A 104 18.56 -13.74 2.94
CA GLN A 104 19.13 -13.09 1.75
C GLN A 104 18.85 -13.92 0.49
N ILE A 105 18.12 -13.35 -0.47
CA ILE A 105 17.78 -13.99 -1.76
C ILE A 105 18.49 -13.23 -2.88
N ASP A 106 19.67 -13.71 -3.26
CA ASP A 106 20.48 -13.18 -4.37
C ASP A 106 20.41 -14.07 -5.63
N GLY A 107 19.90 -15.31 -5.50
CA GLY A 107 19.66 -16.25 -6.59
C GLY A 107 18.19 -16.34 -7.01
N ALA A 108 17.77 -17.51 -7.50
CA ALA A 108 16.42 -17.73 -8.04
C ALA A 108 15.54 -18.54 -7.10
N LEU A 109 14.39 -18.00 -6.69
CA LEU A 109 13.34 -18.71 -5.95
C LEU A 109 12.09 -18.81 -6.84
N SER A 110 11.64 -20.03 -7.12
CA SER A 110 10.53 -20.25 -8.06
C SER A 110 9.53 -21.28 -7.53
N ALA A 111 8.24 -21.01 -7.73
CA ALA A 111 7.14 -21.96 -7.47
C ALA A 111 6.02 -21.80 -8.49
N ASN A 112 5.25 -22.87 -8.73
CA ASN A 112 4.04 -22.80 -9.54
C ASN A 112 2.80 -22.33 -8.77
N GLY A 113 2.80 -22.44 -7.43
CA GLY A 113 1.74 -21.94 -6.55
C GLY A 113 2.20 -20.72 -5.74
N ARG A 114 1.82 -20.64 -4.47
CA ARG A 114 2.12 -19.51 -3.58
C ARG A 114 3.27 -19.83 -2.63
N ILE A 115 4.15 -18.86 -2.45
CA ILE A 115 5.30 -18.94 -1.53
C ILE A 115 5.13 -17.92 -0.42
N PHE A 116 5.24 -18.38 0.82
CA PHE A 116 5.38 -17.55 2.01
C PHE A 116 6.80 -17.75 2.54
N VAL A 117 7.51 -16.66 2.79
CA VAL A 117 8.79 -16.65 3.50
C VAL A 117 8.64 -15.74 4.69
N VAL A 118 8.81 -16.30 5.89
CA VAL A 118 8.71 -15.54 7.15
C VAL A 118 10.02 -15.63 7.92
N ASN A 119 10.59 -14.47 8.27
CA ASN A 119 11.80 -14.36 9.08
C ASN A 119 11.75 -13.07 9.92
N PRO A 120 11.57 -13.17 11.25
CA PRO A 120 11.55 -12.02 12.14
C PRO A 120 12.80 -11.14 12.12
N ASN A 121 13.94 -11.67 11.63
CA ASN A 121 15.20 -10.93 11.55
C ASN A 121 15.38 -10.15 10.24
N GLY A 122 14.41 -10.22 9.33
CA GLY A 122 14.42 -9.49 8.06
C GLY A 122 14.54 -10.39 6.85
N ILE A 123 14.13 -9.84 5.70
CA ILE A 123 14.21 -10.51 4.40
C ILE A 123 14.72 -9.49 3.39
N VAL A 124 15.73 -9.87 2.61
CA VAL A 124 16.28 -9.05 1.53
C VAL A 124 16.26 -9.87 0.24
N VAL A 125 15.56 -9.36 -0.77
CA VAL A 125 15.74 -9.80 -2.16
C VAL A 125 16.81 -8.91 -2.76
N GLY A 126 18.02 -9.42 -2.94
CA GLY A 126 19.14 -8.64 -3.45
C GLY A 126 19.00 -8.32 -4.93
N LYS A 127 19.91 -7.48 -5.46
CA LYS A 127 19.83 -6.93 -6.82
C LYS A 127 19.76 -7.99 -7.93
N THR A 128 20.40 -9.14 -7.72
CA THR A 128 20.37 -10.29 -8.65
C THR A 128 19.26 -11.30 -8.32
N GLY A 129 18.61 -11.13 -7.16
CA GLY A 129 17.58 -12.01 -6.65
C GLY A 129 16.32 -11.96 -7.51
N THR A 130 15.76 -13.13 -7.78
CA THR A 130 14.50 -13.26 -8.50
C THR A 130 13.55 -14.19 -7.76
N ILE A 131 12.31 -13.74 -7.59
CA ILE A 131 11.22 -14.57 -7.06
C ILE A 131 10.14 -14.68 -8.12
N ASN A 132 9.75 -15.90 -8.51
CA ASN A 132 8.67 -16.15 -9.45
C ASN A 132 7.65 -17.12 -8.84
N ALA A 133 6.40 -16.69 -8.67
CA ALA A 133 5.34 -17.52 -8.10
C ALA A 133 3.96 -17.11 -8.60
N ASN A 134 2.91 -17.91 -8.34
CA ASN A 134 1.54 -17.43 -8.52
C ASN A 134 1.19 -16.36 -7.45
N GLY A 135 1.76 -16.48 -6.25
CA GLY A 135 1.67 -15.45 -5.21
C GLY A 135 2.90 -15.46 -4.30
N VAL A 136 3.29 -14.29 -3.82
CA VAL A 136 4.48 -14.10 -2.97
C VAL A 136 4.08 -13.40 -1.68
N VAL A 137 4.49 -13.95 -0.55
CA VAL A 137 4.39 -13.32 0.76
C VAL A 137 5.77 -13.30 1.41
N LEU A 138 6.32 -12.11 1.65
CA LEU A 138 7.54 -11.94 2.44
C LEU A 138 7.19 -11.18 3.71
N SER A 139 7.55 -11.74 4.87
CA SER A 139 7.11 -11.15 6.14
C SER A 139 8.16 -11.24 7.24
N THR A 140 8.33 -10.17 8.02
CA THR A 140 9.00 -10.24 9.33
C THR A 140 8.04 -10.58 10.47
N LEU A 141 6.73 -10.58 10.20
CA LEU A 141 5.72 -11.14 11.07
C LEU A 141 5.60 -12.65 10.83
N ASP A 142 5.22 -13.42 11.85
CA ASP A 142 4.97 -14.86 11.76
C ASP A 142 3.47 -15.16 11.69
N VAL A 143 3.12 -16.30 11.08
CA VAL A 143 1.77 -16.85 11.03
C VAL A 143 1.77 -18.24 11.65
N PRO A 144 0.88 -18.57 12.60
CA PRO A 144 0.89 -19.89 13.23
C PRO A 144 0.50 -21.02 12.26
N ASP A 145 1.13 -22.18 12.40
CA ASP A 145 0.86 -23.37 11.57
C ASP A 145 -0.61 -23.79 11.60
N SER A 146 -1.26 -23.64 12.76
CA SER A 146 -2.66 -23.99 12.92
C SER A 146 -3.59 -23.14 12.06
N PHE A 147 -3.26 -21.88 11.78
CA PHE A 147 -4.00 -21.03 10.85
C PHE A 147 -3.57 -21.30 9.41
N PHE A 148 -2.28 -21.56 9.19
CA PHE A 148 -1.78 -21.83 7.86
C PHE A 148 -2.29 -23.16 7.30
N ILE A 149 -2.38 -24.23 8.08
CA ILE A 149 -2.83 -25.55 7.58
C ILE A 149 -4.37 -25.66 7.53
N LYS A 150 -5.09 -25.12 8.52
CA LYS A 150 -6.57 -25.26 8.63
C LYS A 150 -7.37 -24.54 7.54
N SER A 151 -6.74 -23.70 6.75
CA SER A 151 -7.36 -23.05 5.60
C SER A 151 -7.92 -24.01 4.53
N GLU A 152 -7.67 -25.32 4.64
CA GLU A 152 -8.30 -26.31 3.78
C GLU A 152 -9.74 -26.60 4.26
N GLY A 153 -10.74 -26.34 3.41
CA GLY A 153 -12.07 -26.97 3.53
C GLY A 153 -13.20 -26.16 4.18
N GLY A 154 -13.04 -24.87 4.45
CA GLY A 154 -14.13 -24.00 4.93
C GLY A 154 -14.74 -23.15 3.82
N SER A 155 -16.07 -23.03 3.77
CA SER A 155 -16.83 -22.17 2.84
C SER A 155 -16.71 -20.65 3.14
N GLY A 156 -15.67 -20.22 3.85
CA GLY A 156 -15.50 -18.86 4.33
C GLY A 156 -14.07 -18.34 4.12
N PRO A 157 -13.86 -17.00 4.22
CA PRO A 157 -12.56 -16.41 4.00
C PRO A 157 -11.56 -16.95 5.02
N THR A 158 -10.44 -17.51 4.53
CA THR A 158 -9.38 -18.00 5.40
C THR A 158 -8.62 -16.82 5.99
N LEU A 159 -8.69 -16.65 7.31
CA LEU A 159 -7.86 -15.69 8.03
C LEU A 159 -6.45 -16.26 8.29
N LEU A 160 -5.43 -15.50 7.90
CA LEU A 160 -4.02 -15.71 8.25
C LEU A 160 -3.56 -14.56 9.15
N PRO A 161 -3.48 -14.78 10.49
CA PRO A 161 -3.03 -13.76 11.41
C PRO A 161 -1.51 -13.68 11.42
N PHE A 162 -0.97 -12.60 10.87
CA PHE A 162 0.45 -12.26 10.96
C PHE A 162 0.71 -11.43 12.21
N ARG A 163 1.66 -11.85 13.04
CA ARG A 163 1.99 -11.20 14.31
C ARG A 163 3.50 -11.05 14.46
N LYS A 164 3.93 -9.95 15.05
CA LYS A 164 5.33 -9.78 15.42
C LYS A 164 5.71 -10.79 16.50
N VAL A 165 6.86 -11.42 16.31
CA VAL A 165 7.43 -12.32 17.33
C VAL A 165 7.92 -11.49 18.51
N ALA A 166 7.54 -11.90 19.72
CA ALA A 166 7.92 -11.18 20.94
C ALA A 166 9.45 -11.07 21.06
N GLY A 167 9.95 -9.86 21.33
CA GLY A 167 11.38 -9.58 21.44
C GLY A 167 12.13 -9.46 20.11
N ALA A 168 11.47 -9.68 18.96
CA ALA A 168 12.09 -9.44 17.65
C ALA A 168 12.31 -7.93 17.42
N ALA A 169 13.44 -7.61 16.78
CA ALA A 169 13.75 -6.25 16.35
C ALA A 169 12.78 -5.77 15.24
N ASN A 170 12.75 -4.47 14.97
CA ASN A 170 12.01 -3.88 13.86
C ASN A 170 12.72 -4.13 12.52
N ALA A 171 12.94 -5.39 12.16
CA ALA A 171 13.60 -5.75 10.92
C ALA A 171 12.72 -5.44 9.70
N ALA A 172 13.38 -5.22 8.56
CA ALA A 172 12.74 -4.83 7.32
C ALA A 172 12.56 -5.99 6.34
N VAL A 173 11.52 -5.89 5.51
CA VAL A 173 11.45 -6.56 4.21
C VAL A 173 11.95 -5.59 3.15
N VAL A 174 13.00 -5.97 2.42
CA VAL A 174 13.62 -5.13 1.39
C VAL A 174 13.67 -5.88 0.05
N ASN A 175 13.19 -5.25 -1.00
CA ASN A 175 13.35 -5.73 -2.38
C ASN A 175 14.25 -4.77 -3.16
N GLU A 176 15.43 -5.24 -3.56
CA GLU A 176 16.31 -4.61 -4.55
C GLU A 176 16.36 -5.40 -5.86
N GLY A 177 15.75 -6.58 -5.90
CA GLY A 177 15.73 -7.50 -7.05
C GLY A 177 14.40 -7.47 -7.79
N THR A 178 13.97 -8.63 -8.30
CA THR A 178 12.72 -8.76 -9.05
C THR A 178 11.78 -9.77 -8.40
N ILE A 179 10.54 -9.35 -8.13
CA ILE A 179 9.45 -10.21 -7.66
C ILE A 179 8.37 -10.23 -8.73
N ASN A 180 8.11 -11.41 -9.30
CA ASN A 180 7.03 -11.64 -10.26
C ASN A 180 5.98 -12.57 -9.64
N ALA A 181 4.74 -12.10 -9.59
CA ALA A 181 3.58 -12.84 -9.12
C ALA A 181 2.51 -12.99 -10.22
N GLY A 182 1.74 -14.07 -10.14
CA GLY A 182 0.49 -14.24 -10.87
C GLY A 182 -0.70 -13.59 -10.16
N VAL A 183 -1.84 -14.28 -10.23
CA VAL A 183 -3.14 -13.74 -9.79
C VAL A 183 -3.26 -13.58 -8.28
N ALA A 184 -2.46 -14.32 -7.50
CA ALA A 184 -2.47 -14.22 -6.04
C ALA A 184 -1.65 -13.03 -5.51
N GLY A 185 -0.89 -12.34 -6.38
CA GLY A 185 -0.26 -11.07 -6.07
C GLY A 185 0.95 -11.15 -5.12
N VAL A 186 1.34 -9.99 -4.59
CA VAL A 186 2.51 -9.83 -3.71
C VAL A 186 2.09 -9.17 -2.40
N ASN A 187 2.58 -9.70 -1.28
CA ASN A 187 2.33 -9.19 0.05
C ASN A 187 3.63 -9.08 0.82
N LEU A 188 4.01 -7.86 1.19
CA LEU A 188 5.21 -7.58 1.97
C LEU A 188 4.78 -7.01 3.32
N PHE A 189 5.07 -7.72 4.41
CA PHE A 189 4.61 -7.37 5.76
C PHE A 189 5.77 -7.22 6.75
N GLY A 190 5.71 -6.24 7.63
CA GLY A 190 6.71 -6.08 8.70
C GLY A 190 6.58 -4.74 9.38
N SER A 191 7.48 -4.40 10.31
CA SER A 191 7.54 -3.03 10.83
C SER A 191 8.06 -2.06 9.75
N GLN A 192 8.90 -2.53 8.83
CA GLN A 192 9.42 -1.74 7.71
C GLN A 192 9.37 -2.55 6.41
N VAL A 193 8.93 -1.93 5.32
CA VAL A 193 8.77 -2.56 4.01
C VAL A 193 9.26 -1.61 2.91
N ILE A 194 10.25 -2.04 2.14
CA ILE A 194 10.96 -1.20 1.19
C ILE A 194 11.07 -1.92 -0.15
N ASN A 195 10.57 -1.29 -1.22
CA ASN A 195 10.95 -1.61 -2.59
C ASN A 195 11.99 -0.57 -3.03
N GLY A 196 13.26 -0.96 -2.98
CA GLY A 196 14.40 -0.08 -3.23
C GLY A 196 14.52 0.36 -4.68
N ALA A 197 15.48 1.24 -4.97
CA ALA A 197 15.60 1.90 -6.27
C ALA A 197 15.79 0.94 -7.45
N THR A 198 16.38 -0.24 -7.23
CA THR A 198 16.50 -1.28 -8.28
C THR A 198 15.38 -2.31 -8.22
N GLY A 199 14.58 -2.28 -7.16
CA GLY A 199 13.49 -3.21 -6.89
C GLY A 199 12.37 -3.12 -7.94
N LYS A 200 11.96 -4.28 -8.43
CA LYS A 200 10.82 -4.44 -9.34
C LYS A 200 9.82 -5.42 -8.75
N ILE A 201 8.56 -5.01 -8.69
CA ILE A 201 7.44 -5.86 -8.30
C ILE A 201 6.44 -5.87 -9.45
N SER A 202 6.18 -7.05 -10.01
CA SER A 202 5.13 -7.25 -11.01
C SER A 202 4.11 -8.27 -10.51
N ALA A 203 2.83 -7.94 -10.62
CA ALA A 203 1.73 -8.88 -10.40
C ALA A 203 0.80 -8.89 -11.62
N LYS A 204 0.53 -10.07 -12.17
CA LYS A 204 -0.34 -10.24 -13.35
C LYS A 204 -1.67 -10.85 -12.95
N GLY A 205 -2.72 -10.04 -12.98
CA GLY A 205 -4.09 -10.49 -12.80
C GLY A 205 -4.59 -11.29 -13.98
N ASP A 206 -5.69 -11.99 -13.78
CA ASP A 206 -6.37 -12.70 -14.86
C ASP A 206 -7.30 -11.72 -15.59
N ARG A 207 -7.09 -11.57 -16.90
CA ARG A 207 -7.90 -10.69 -17.76
C ARG A 207 -9.11 -11.39 -18.38
N THR A 208 -9.29 -12.69 -18.12
CA THR A 208 -10.38 -13.52 -18.67
C THR A 208 -11.58 -13.64 -17.72
N VAL A 209 -11.56 -12.92 -16.60
CA VAL A 209 -12.40 -13.15 -15.42
C VAL A 209 -13.83 -12.65 -15.58
N THR A 210 -14.80 -13.55 -15.29
CA THR A 210 -16.10 -13.21 -14.70
C THR A 210 -15.92 -12.97 -13.19
N ALA A 211 -16.18 -11.74 -12.71
CA ALA A 211 -16.22 -11.31 -11.30
C ALA A 211 -15.21 -11.89 -10.27
N GLY A 212 -14.38 -11.02 -9.65
CA GLY A 212 -13.88 -11.25 -8.28
C GLY A 212 -12.45 -11.77 -8.09
N ALA A 213 -11.60 -11.71 -9.12
CA ALA A 213 -10.23 -12.24 -9.07
C ALA A 213 -9.14 -11.16 -9.30
N LEU A 214 -9.31 -9.96 -8.72
CA LEU A 214 -8.30 -8.91 -8.83
C LEU A 214 -7.02 -9.32 -8.09
N THR A 215 -5.88 -9.17 -8.76
CA THR A 215 -4.57 -9.32 -8.11
C THR A 215 -4.25 -8.07 -7.29
N SER A 216 -3.32 -8.15 -6.35
CA SER A 216 -2.90 -6.99 -5.55
C SER A 216 -1.42 -7.05 -5.17
N VAL A 217 -0.82 -5.86 -5.04
CA VAL A 217 0.48 -5.68 -4.38
C VAL A 217 0.23 -4.89 -3.09
N ASN A 218 0.49 -5.52 -1.95
CA ASN A 218 0.33 -4.93 -0.63
C ASN A 218 1.71 -4.75 0.03
N MET A 219 2.06 -3.53 0.41
CA MET A 219 3.21 -3.25 1.29
C MET A 219 2.67 -2.67 2.58
N VAL A 220 2.84 -3.39 3.69
CA VAL A 220 2.21 -3.05 4.96
C VAL A 220 3.23 -2.96 6.08
N ALA A 221 3.41 -1.75 6.63
CA ALA A 221 4.13 -1.52 7.86
C ALA A 221 3.19 -1.61 9.07
N SER A 222 3.27 -2.69 9.84
CA SER A 222 2.45 -2.97 11.02
C SER A 222 3.09 -4.09 11.86
N ASP A 223 2.86 -4.10 13.16
CA ASP A 223 3.26 -5.21 14.05
C ASP A 223 2.20 -6.34 14.10
N MET A 224 1.03 -6.10 13.46
CA MET A 224 -0.07 -7.06 13.32
C MET A 224 -0.82 -6.86 12.00
N VAL A 225 -1.03 -7.94 11.25
CA VAL A 225 -1.85 -7.94 10.02
C VAL A 225 -2.83 -9.11 10.06
N GLU A 226 -4.08 -8.85 9.72
CA GLU A 226 -5.10 -9.87 9.48
C GLU A 226 -5.28 -10.02 7.98
N ALA A 227 -4.68 -11.05 7.40
CA ALA A 227 -4.76 -11.27 5.96
C ALA A 227 -5.87 -12.28 5.66
N TYR A 228 -6.89 -11.86 4.92
CA TYR A 228 -7.96 -12.74 4.46
C TYR A 228 -7.64 -13.24 3.06
N GLN A 229 -7.62 -14.56 2.90
CA GLN A 229 -7.43 -15.17 1.60
C GLN A 229 -8.70 -15.12 0.77
N THR A 230 -8.57 -14.67 -0.48
CA THR A 230 -9.62 -14.73 -1.49
C THR A 230 -9.66 -16.14 -2.10
N ASP A 231 -10.85 -16.73 -2.19
CA ASP A 231 -11.06 -18.07 -2.74
C ASP A 231 -10.76 -18.18 -4.24
N SER A 232 -11.04 -17.12 -5.02
CA SER A 232 -10.89 -17.09 -6.48
C SER A 232 -9.44 -17.07 -6.96
N THR A 233 -8.58 -16.24 -6.36
CA THR A 233 -7.15 -16.12 -6.75
C THR A 233 -6.20 -16.80 -5.79
N GLY A 234 -6.64 -17.01 -4.54
CA GLY A 234 -5.76 -17.36 -3.44
C GLY A 234 -4.89 -16.21 -2.93
N GLY A 235 -5.08 -14.99 -3.43
CA GLY A 235 -4.42 -13.77 -2.97
C GLY A 235 -4.88 -13.35 -1.59
N LEU A 236 -4.21 -12.35 -1.02
CA LEU A 236 -4.48 -11.86 0.33
C LEU A 236 -5.00 -10.42 0.29
N VAL A 237 -6.09 -10.19 1.02
CA VAL A 237 -6.57 -8.86 1.38
C VAL A 237 -6.08 -8.58 2.80
N ALA A 238 -5.18 -7.61 2.93
CA ALA A 238 -4.65 -7.21 4.23
C ALA A 238 -5.63 -6.27 4.94
N TYR A 239 -6.09 -6.69 6.12
CA TYR A 239 -6.88 -5.89 7.03
C TYR A 239 -6.07 -5.61 8.30
N ILE A 240 -6.24 -4.41 8.85
CA ILE A 240 -5.61 -4.01 10.11
C ILE A 240 -6.75 -3.52 11.04
N PRO A 241 -6.97 -4.16 12.19
CA PRO A 241 -8.05 -3.78 13.09
C PRO A 241 -7.84 -2.37 13.65
N PHE A 242 -8.79 -1.47 13.38
CA PHE A 242 -8.78 -0.14 13.94
C PHE A 242 -8.80 -0.18 15.48
N GLY A 243 -7.98 0.67 16.12
CA GLY A 243 -7.92 0.80 17.57
C GLY A 243 -7.11 -0.28 18.30
N ASN A 244 -6.53 -1.24 17.58
CA ASN A 244 -5.66 -2.24 18.18
C ASN A 244 -4.23 -1.70 18.33
N LEU A 245 -3.77 -1.51 19.56
CA LEU A 245 -2.42 -1.01 19.86
C LEU A 245 -1.32 -1.98 19.44
N ASN A 246 -1.62 -3.29 19.35
CA ASN A 246 -0.65 -4.30 18.92
C ASN A 246 -0.34 -4.23 17.41
N ALA A 247 -1.13 -3.48 16.63
CA ALA A 247 -0.83 -3.22 15.23
C ALA A 247 0.16 -2.07 15.05
N ILE A 248 0.42 -1.27 16.08
CA ILE A 248 1.26 -0.08 15.96
C ILE A 248 2.73 -0.49 15.75
N ALA A 249 3.26 -0.21 14.56
CA ALA A 249 4.69 -0.29 14.29
C ALA A 249 5.40 0.99 14.76
N VAL A 250 6.35 0.86 15.69
CA VAL A 250 7.29 1.94 16.02
C VAL A 250 8.26 2.12 14.86
N ASP A 251 8.45 3.36 14.40
CA ASP A 251 9.24 3.66 13.19
C ASP A 251 8.78 2.88 11.95
N GLY A 252 7.46 2.75 11.81
CA GLY A 252 6.82 2.15 10.65
C GLY A 252 7.21 2.85 9.34
N LEU A 253 7.69 2.09 8.36
CA LEU A 253 8.14 2.60 7.07
C LEU A 253 7.56 1.77 5.92
N VAL A 254 6.93 2.44 4.96
CA VAL A 254 6.65 1.88 3.62
C VAL A 254 7.26 2.81 2.58
N ALA A 255 8.24 2.31 1.83
CA ALA A 255 8.92 3.08 0.80
C ALA A 255 8.93 2.34 -0.54
N ASN A 256 8.41 2.98 -1.58
CA ASN A 256 8.62 2.57 -2.97
C ASN A 256 9.52 3.57 -3.68
N ASP A 257 10.78 3.20 -3.85
CA ASP A 257 11.77 3.94 -4.63
C ASP A 257 12.05 3.26 -5.98
N GLY A 258 11.55 2.03 -6.17
CA GLY A 258 11.63 1.25 -7.41
C GLY A 258 10.35 1.26 -8.25
N ALA A 259 10.06 0.13 -8.91
CA ALA A 259 8.89 -0.01 -9.77
C ALA A 259 7.89 -1.05 -9.24
N ILE A 260 6.61 -0.69 -9.21
CA ILE A 260 5.47 -1.58 -8.94
C ILE A 260 4.53 -1.51 -10.14
N GLU A 261 4.29 -2.65 -10.80
CA GLU A 261 3.34 -2.78 -11.89
C GLU A 261 2.33 -3.90 -11.61
N VAL A 262 1.05 -3.55 -11.66
CA VAL A 262 -0.05 -4.47 -11.43
C VAL A 262 -1.01 -4.45 -12.63
N ASP A 263 -1.10 -5.58 -13.30
CA ASP A 263 -2.07 -5.80 -14.38
C ASP A 263 -3.39 -6.31 -13.80
N ALA A 264 -4.52 -5.70 -14.18
CA ALA A 264 -5.86 -6.08 -13.73
C ALA A 264 -5.96 -6.24 -12.19
N GLY A 265 -5.53 -5.21 -11.45
CA GLY A 265 -5.41 -5.31 -9.99
C GLY A 265 -5.18 -3.99 -9.28
N ASN A 266 -4.86 -4.07 -7.99
CA ASN A 266 -4.70 -2.91 -7.12
C ASN A 266 -3.30 -2.85 -6.47
N VAL A 267 -2.93 -1.67 -5.98
CA VAL A 267 -1.73 -1.46 -5.16
C VAL A 267 -2.12 -0.75 -3.88
N ASP A 268 -1.68 -1.29 -2.74
CA ASP A 268 -1.93 -0.72 -1.42
C ASP A 268 -0.61 -0.57 -0.64
N LEU A 269 -0.26 0.66 -0.29
CA LEU A 269 0.85 1.01 0.59
C LEU A 269 0.28 1.52 1.91
N ASN A 270 0.40 0.73 2.99
CA ASN A 270 -0.27 1.02 4.25
C ASN A 270 0.70 1.06 5.42
N ILE A 271 0.57 2.08 6.27
CA ILE A 271 1.34 2.21 7.51
C ILE A 271 0.39 2.38 8.67
N TYR A 272 0.46 1.43 9.59
CA TYR A 272 -0.17 1.52 10.89
C TYR A 272 0.91 1.79 11.94
N GLY A 273 1.53 2.97 11.82
CA GLY A 273 2.63 3.41 12.66
C GLY A 273 2.18 4.20 13.87
N GLY A 274 3.09 4.36 14.83
CA GLY A 274 2.91 5.21 16.00
C GLY A 274 3.87 6.40 16.00
N ARG A 275 4.47 6.66 17.17
CA ARG A 275 5.61 7.57 17.27
C ARG A 275 6.71 7.13 16.32
N SER A 276 7.28 8.07 15.58
CA SER A 276 8.42 7.80 14.72
C SER A 276 9.46 8.90 14.81
N THR A 277 10.72 8.51 14.66
CA THR A 277 11.91 9.34 14.48
C THR A 277 12.17 9.68 13.01
N LEU A 278 11.45 9.04 12.08
CA LEU A 278 11.54 9.28 10.65
C LEU A 278 10.91 10.65 10.31
N SER A 279 11.33 11.26 9.21
CA SER A 279 10.62 12.40 8.64
C SER A 279 9.48 11.96 7.73
N GLU A 280 9.67 10.83 7.05
CA GLU A 280 8.77 10.27 6.05
C GLU A 280 8.55 8.80 6.39
N ALA A 281 7.35 8.47 6.85
CA ALA A 281 6.97 7.10 7.13
C ALA A 281 6.50 6.42 5.83
N LEU A 282 5.68 7.11 5.03
CA LEU A 282 5.22 6.63 3.73
C LEU A 282 5.91 7.42 2.63
N ARG A 283 6.59 6.72 1.72
CA ARG A 283 7.28 7.36 0.59
C ARG A 283 7.04 6.63 -0.71
N ASN A 284 6.80 7.40 -1.77
CA ASN A 284 6.90 6.94 -3.15
C ASN A 284 7.77 7.91 -3.97
N THR A 285 9.01 7.53 -4.24
CA THR A 285 9.88 8.23 -5.21
C THR A 285 10.02 7.49 -6.54
N GLY A 286 9.61 6.22 -6.57
CA GLY A 286 9.58 5.38 -7.76
C GLY A 286 8.26 5.45 -8.53
N SER A 287 7.97 4.41 -9.32
CA SER A 287 6.75 4.31 -10.13
C SER A 287 5.78 3.28 -9.60
N ILE A 288 4.49 3.64 -9.54
CA ILE A 288 3.37 2.72 -9.31
C ILE A 288 2.43 2.81 -10.49
N LYS A 289 2.08 1.65 -11.07
CA LYS A 289 1.12 1.53 -12.15
C LYS A 289 0.15 0.39 -11.87
N ALA A 290 -1.12 0.69 -11.74
CA ALA A 290 -2.20 -0.30 -11.58
C ALA A 290 -3.21 -0.16 -12.71
N SER A 291 -3.43 -1.21 -13.49
CA SER A 291 -4.43 -1.17 -14.58
C SER A 291 -5.72 -1.87 -14.19
N SER A 292 -6.81 -1.38 -14.75
CA SER A 292 -8.14 -1.99 -14.65
C SER A 292 -8.36 -3.05 -15.73
N VAL A 293 -9.43 -3.82 -15.55
CA VAL A 293 -9.94 -4.78 -16.52
C VAL A 293 -11.46 -4.62 -16.63
N ASP A 294 -11.99 -4.80 -17.84
CA ASP A 294 -13.42 -4.89 -18.04
C ASP A 294 -13.86 -6.33 -17.81
N ALA A 295 -14.83 -6.51 -16.92
CA ALA A 295 -15.35 -7.82 -16.55
C ALA A 295 -16.86 -7.88 -16.74
N GLU A 296 -17.36 -9.05 -17.12
CA GLU A 296 -18.78 -9.36 -17.10
C GLU A 296 -19.15 -10.01 -15.77
N PHE A 297 -20.33 -9.67 -15.26
CA PHE A 297 -20.86 -10.20 -14.00
C PHE A 297 -22.12 -11.03 -14.29
N PRO A 298 -22.24 -12.26 -13.76
CA PRO A 298 -23.46 -13.04 -13.91
C PRO A 298 -24.69 -12.27 -13.41
N GLY A 299 -25.68 -12.09 -14.28
CA GLY A 299 -26.91 -11.35 -13.95
C GLY A 299 -26.79 -9.83 -13.98
N VAL A 300 -25.63 -9.25 -14.35
CA VAL A 300 -25.48 -7.81 -14.56
C VAL A 300 -25.14 -7.57 -16.04
N PRO A 301 -26.06 -6.97 -16.83
CA PRO A 301 -25.78 -6.67 -18.23
C PRO A 301 -24.59 -5.73 -18.40
N GLY A 302 -23.77 -6.01 -19.43
CA GLY A 302 -22.67 -5.15 -19.88
C GLY A 302 -21.32 -5.42 -19.20
N LEU A 303 -20.29 -4.75 -19.74
CA LEU A 303 -18.94 -4.75 -19.19
C LEU A 303 -18.80 -3.71 -18.09
N HIS A 304 -18.14 -4.11 -17.00
CA HIS A 304 -17.87 -3.26 -15.85
C HIS A 304 -16.37 -3.20 -15.60
N THR A 305 -15.81 -2.00 -15.64
CA THR A 305 -14.38 -1.79 -15.37
C THR A 305 -14.08 -1.94 -13.88
N ILE A 306 -13.28 -2.93 -13.51
CA ILE A 306 -12.84 -3.21 -12.13
C ILE A 306 -11.31 -3.13 -11.98
N GLY A 307 -10.85 -2.99 -10.74
CA GLY A 307 -9.42 -2.85 -10.43
C GLY A 307 -8.83 -1.50 -10.83
N GLY A 308 -7.50 -1.44 -10.91
CA GLY A 308 -6.74 -0.23 -11.20
C GLY A 308 -6.69 0.76 -10.04
N ASN A 309 -6.97 0.35 -8.80
CA ASN A 309 -6.92 1.28 -7.67
C ASN A 309 -5.50 1.32 -7.09
N VAL A 310 -5.00 2.51 -6.80
CA VAL A 310 -3.79 2.72 -6.01
C VAL A 310 -4.17 3.45 -4.73
N SER A 311 -3.83 2.89 -3.57
CA SER A 311 -4.07 3.53 -2.28
C SER A 311 -2.83 3.61 -1.40
N LEU A 312 -2.56 4.80 -0.89
CA LEU A 312 -1.51 5.08 0.08
C LEU A 312 -2.19 5.54 1.37
N ARG A 313 -1.99 4.84 2.48
CA ARG A 313 -2.55 5.20 3.78
C ARG A 313 -1.50 5.24 4.87
N SER A 314 -1.49 6.32 5.65
CA SER A 314 -0.51 6.48 6.73
C SER A 314 -1.08 7.15 7.97
N ARG A 315 -0.74 6.57 9.12
CA ARG A 315 -0.89 7.19 10.46
C ARG A 315 0.45 7.61 11.09
N GLY A 316 1.56 7.49 10.35
CA GLY A 316 2.90 7.86 10.81
C GLY A 316 3.15 9.37 10.82
N VAL A 317 4.41 9.77 10.74
CA VAL A 317 4.88 11.17 10.92
C VAL A 317 4.88 12.04 9.66
N GLY A 318 4.95 11.45 8.47
CA GLY A 318 4.93 12.20 7.21
C GLY A 318 4.75 11.29 5.99
N THR A 319 4.29 11.88 4.89
CA THR A 319 4.07 11.21 3.61
C THR A 319 4.68 12.01 2.46
N HIS A 320 5.48 11.35 1.61
CA HIS A 320 6.10 11.98 0.44
C HIS A 320 5.79 11.22 -0.85
N VAL A 321 5.28 11.92 -1.86
CA VAL A 321 5.00 11.37 -3.18
C VAL A 321 5.68 12.21 -4.25
N GLY A 322 6.91 11.80 -4.62
CA GLY A 322 7.75 12.46 -5.61
C GLY A 322 7.93 11.75 -6.93
N GLY A 323 7.62 10.45 -6.98
CA GLY A 323 7.63 9.66 -8.20
C GLY A 323 6.34 9.77 -9.02
N SER A 324 6.00 8.72 -9.75
CA SER A 324 4.77 8.65 -10.55
C SER A 324 3.81 7.61 -10.02
N ILE A 325 2.54 7.96 -9.87
CA ILE A 325 1.46 7.02 -9.56
C ILE A 325 0.40 7.11 -10.66
N SER A 326 0.07 5.98 -11.26
CA SER A 326 -0.97 5.87 -12.28
C SER A 326 -1.96 4.74 -11.99
N GLY A 327 -3.25 5.03 -12.16
CA GLY A 327 -4.31 4.05 -11.98
C GLY A 327 -5.69 4.53 -12.43
N LYS A 328 -6.70 3.67 -12.29
CA LYS A 328 -8.10 4.07 -12.45
C LYS A 328 -8.51 5.06 -11.35
N ASN A 329 -8.34 4.68 -10.09
CA ASN A 329 -8.53 5.59 -8.96
C ASN A 329 -7.23 5.66 -8.17
N VAL A 330 -6.85 6.87 -7.75
CA VAL A 330 -5.68 7.09 -6.89
C VAL A 330 -6.16 7.78 -5.62
N THR A 331 -5.89 7.14 -4.47
CA THR A 331 -6.29 7.66 -3.16
C THR A 331 -5.11 7.71 -2.21
N ILE A 332 -4.73 8.91 -1.78
CA ILE A 332 -3.75 9.13 -0.72
C ILE A 332 -4.53 9.63 0.50
N ALA A 333 -4.55 8.86 1.58
CA ALA A 333 -5.30 9.20 2.80
C ALA A 333 -4.40 9.08 4.03
N THR A 334 -3.98 10.22 4.56
CA THR A 334 -2.97 10.29 5.63
C THR A 334 -3.46 11.14 6.80
N GLN A 335 -2.87 10.89 7.96
CA GLN A 335 -3.12 11.66 9.19
C GLN A 335 -1.94 12.54 9.57
N ASN A 336 -1.13 12.93 8.58
CA ASN A 336 0.13 13.63 8.76
C ASN A 336 0.42 14.58 7.61
N ASN A 337 1.54 15.31 7.69
CA ASN A 337 1.98 16.17 6.61
C ASN A 337 2.24 15.35 5.35
N THR A 338 1.65 15.79 4.23
CA THR A 338 1.76 15.12 2.94
C THR A 338 2.32 16.09 1.92
N VAL A 339 3.40 15.70 1.26
CA VAL A 339 4.00 16.45 0.16
C VAL A 339 3.86 15.66 -1.13
N VAL A 340 3.30 16.28 -2.15
CA VAL A 340 3.20 15.78 -3.52
C VAL A 340 4.02 16.70 -4.43
N ASP A 341 5.18 16.23 -4.85
CA ASP A 341 6.07 16.91 -5.80
C ASP A 341 6.33 16.06 -7.07
N GLY A 342 5.66 14.91 -7.16
CA GLY A 342 5.64 14.01 -8.31
C GLY A 342 4.40 14.15 -9.20
N THR A 343 4.09 13.07 -9.94
CA THR A 343 2.94 13.00 -10.84
C THR A 343 1.91 11.97 -10.34
N LEU A 344 0.66 12.41 -10.22
CA LEU A 344 -0.50 11.56 -9.96
C LEU A 344 -1.41 11.59 -11.19
N ASP A 345 -1.62 10.44 -11.82
CA ASP A 345 -2.44 10.30 -13.03
C ASP A 345 -3.56 9.27 -12.78
N ALA A 346 -4.78 9.77 -12.60
CA ALA A 346 -5.96 8.94 -12.37
C ALA A 346 -6.91 8.99 -13.58
N VAL A 347 -7.25 7.83 -14.13
CA VAL A 347 -8.22 7.75 -15.24
C VAL A 347 -9.61 8.19 -14.80
N ALA A 348 -10.03 7.87 -13.58
CA ALA A 348 -11.35 8.17 -13.04
C ALA A 348 -11.31 9.20 -11.92
N ASN A 349 -10.77 8.89 -10.75
CA ASN A 349 -10.80 9.82 -9.61
C ASN A 349 -9.46 9.89 -8.89
N LEU A 350 -9.12 11.10 -8.46
CA LEU A 350 -7.92 11.39 -7.68
C LEU A 350 -8.33 12.05 -6.36
N ASP A 351 -8.08 11.38 -5.24
CA ASP A 351 -8.35 11.87 -3.90
C ASP A 351 -7.06 11.95 -3.08
N VAL A 352 -6.72 13.13 -2.58
CA VAL A 352 -5.59 13.34 -1.69
C VAL A 352 -6.07 14.02 -0.42
N ALA A 353 -5.99 13.31 0.70
CA ALA A 353 -6.44 13.75 2.00
C ALA A 353 -5.30 13.68 3.03
N ALA A 354 -5.02 14.79 3.71
CA ALA A 354 -4.07 14.90 4.81
C ALA A 354 -4.76 15.54 6.03
N VAL A 355 -5.43 14.71 6.84
CA VAL A 355 -6.28 15.17 7.95
C VAL A 355 -5.84 14.51 9.25
N SER A 356 -5.28 15.30 10.15
CA SER A 356 -4.76 14.84 11.43
C SER A 356 -5.78 14.94 12.56
N VAL A 357 -5.54 14.19 13.64
CA VAL A 357 -6.34 14.32 14.87
C VAL A 357 -6.13 15.65 15.57
N ASN A 358 -4.97 16.28 15.39
CA ASN A 358 -4.61 17.56 16.03
C ASN A 358 -4.98 18.78 15.18
N LYS A 359 -5.52 18.56 13.99
CA LYS A 359 -5.92 19.59 13.01
C LYS A 359 -4.76 20.48 12.52
N ASP A 360 -3.58 19.91 12.36
CA ASP A 360 -2.36 20.62 11.95
C ASP A 360 -1.67 20.02 10.71
N ALA A 361 -2.20 18.93 10.14
CA ALA A 361 -1.63 18.32 8.94
C ALA A 361 -1.71 19.28 7.74
N THR A 362 -0.61 19.37 7.03
CA THR A 362 -0.52 20.19 5.82
C THR A 362 -0.35 19.30 4.60
N LEU A 363 -1.28 19.42 3.65
CA LEU A 363 -1.14 18.92 2.30
C LEU A 363 -0.46 19.98 1.44
N VAL A 364 0.70 19.64 0.89
CA VAL A 364 1.43 20.48 -0.07
C VAL A 364 1.48 19.79 -1.41
N VAL A 365 0.92 20.43 -2.43
CA VAL A 365 1.23 20.10 -3.82
C VAL A 365 2.24 21.12 -4.31
N SER A 366 3.50 20.69 -4.42
CA SER A 366 4.65 21.54 -4.74
C SER A 366 4.58 22.08 -6.17
N ASP A 367 5.42 23.06 -6.52
CA ASP A 367 5.44 23.72 -7.84
C ASP A 367 5.58 22.73 -9.03
N ASN A 368 6.33 21.65 -8.82
CA ASN A 368 6.55 20.55 -9.75
C ASN A 368 5.47 19.45 -9.66
N GLY A 369 4.62 19.48 -8.64
CA GLY A 369 3.53 18.54 -8.46
C GLY A 369 2.50 18.65 -9.58
N ARG A 370 2.22 17.51 -10.23
CA ARG A 370 1.25 17.41 -11.32
C ARG A 370 0.19 16.38 -10.98
N LEU A 371 -1.05 16.84 -10.91
CA LEU A 371 -2.20 16.02 -10.59
C LEU A 371 -3.15 16.06 -11.78
N ASP A 372 -3.39 14.92 -12.41
CA ASP A 372 -4.30 14.79 -13.54
C ASP A 372 -5.37 13.74 -13.18
N SER A 373 -6.64 14.10 -13.33
CA SER A 373 -7.78 13.21 -13.14
C SER A 373 -8.72 13.28 -14.35
N GLY A 374 -9.08 12.14 -14.93
CA GLY A 374 -10.10 12.08 -15.99
C GLY A 374 -11.51 12.41 -15.49
N GLY A 375 -11.77 12.20 -14.20
CA GLY A 375 -13.00 12.58 -13.51
C GLY A 375 -12.69 13.53 -12.36
N TYR A 376 -13.16 13.23 -11.16
CA TYR A 376 -13.10 14.17 -10.03
C TYR A 376 -11.70 14.25 -9.41
N LEU A 377 -11.32 15.44 -8.94
CA LEU A 377 -10.09 15.66 -8.18
C LEU A 377 -10.41 16.34 -6.85
N SER A 378 -10.06 15.69 -5.74
CA SER A 378 -10.28 16.17 -4.38
C SER A 378 -8.95 16.35 -3.65
N LEU A 379 -8.72 17.55 -3.12
CA LEU A 379 -7.65 17.85 -2.19
C LEU A 379 -8.27 18.27 -0.87
N VAL A 380 -7.99 17.52 0.19
CA VAL A 380 -8.54 17.79 1.53
C VAL A 380 -7.40 17.79 2.54
N GLY A 381 -7.38 18.77 3.42
CA GLY A 381 -6.48 18.73 4.57
C GLY A 381 -6.90 19.68 5.67
N ASP A 382 -6.19 19.62 6.81
CA ASP A 382 -6.33 20.67 7.82
C ASP A 382 -5.83 21.98 7.22
N ASN A 383 -4.67 21.94 6.56
CA ASN A 383 -4.15 22.99 5.71
C ASN A 383 -3.85 22.44 4.31
N VAL A 384 -4.17 23.19 3.26
CA VAL A 384 -3.84 22.83 1.87
C VAL A 384 -3.09 23.97 1.21
N MET A 385 -1.92 23.65 0.63
CA MET A 385 -1.12 24.54 -0.21
C MET A 385 -0.97 23.92 -1.60
N MET A 386 -1.73 24.42 -2.57
CA MET A 386 -1.74 23.96 -3.96
C MET A 386 -0.92 24.91 -4.83
N ASN A 387 0.38 24.63 -4.96
CA ASN A 387 1.31 25.42 -5.76
C ASN A 387 1.51 24.86 -7.17
N GLY A 388 1.39 23.55 -7.35
CA GLY A 388 1.57 22.86 -8.63
C GLY A 388 0.47 23.08 -9.66
N ARG A 389 0.14 22.01 -10.40
CA ARG A 389 -0.97 22.00 -11.37
C ARG A 389 -1.91 20.83 -11.10
N ALA A 390 -3.20 21.13 -11.05
CA ALA A 390 -4.28 20.16 -10.95
C ALA A 390 -5.20 20.29 -12.17
N THR A 391 -5.32 19.20 -12.93
CA THR A 391 -6.23 19.08 -14.07
C THR A 391 -7.31 18.05 -13.74
N SER A 392 -8.57 18.37 -14.04
CA SER A 392 -9.68 17.43 -13.91
C SER A 392 -10.60 17.51 -15.12
N GLY A 393 -11.10 16.36 -15.57
CA GLY A 393 -12.12 16.29 -16.62
C GLY A 393 -13.53 16.73 -16.16
N THR A 394 -13.80 16.81 -14.85
CA THR A 394 -15.12 17.17 -14.33
C THR A 394 -15.07 18.35 -13.36
N ALA A 395 -14.48 18.17 -12.18
CA ALA A 395 -14.35 19.22 -11.19
C ALA A 395 -13.16 19.01 -10.25
N VAL A 396 -12.60 20.13 -9.76
CA VAL A 396 -11.63 20.15 -8.67
C VAL A 396 -12.27 20.69 -7.40
N ARG A 397 -12.08 20.01 -6.27
CA ARG A 397 -12.42 20.55 -4.95
C ARG A 397 -11.18 20.61 -4.08
N VAL A 398 -10.93 21.78 -3.51
CA VAL A 398 -9.88 22.00 -2.52
C VAL A 398 -10.53 22.40 -1.21
N VAL A 399 -10.24 21.67 -0.12
CA VAL A 399 -10.74 21.98 1.22
C VAL A 399 -9.59 22.00 2.20
N GLY A 400 -9.39 23.18 2.80
CA GLY A 400 -8.53 23.37 3.94
C GLY A 400 -9.37 23.80 5.13
N TYR A 401 -9.52 22.91 6.13
CA TYR A 401 -10.37 23.20 7.30
C TYR A 401 -9.89 24.39 8.11
N GLY A 402 -8.57 24.62 8.17
CA GLY A 402 -7.95 25.82 8.72
C GLY A 402 -7.53 26.80 7.63
N ARG A 403 -6.87 26.29 6.57
CA ARG A 403 -6.37 27.12 5.46
C ARG A 403 -6.38 26.39 4.13
N ALA A 404 -6.87 27.03 3.07
CA ALA A 404 -6.66 26.59 1.70
C ALA A 404 -6.08 27.71 0.83
N ASP A 405 -4.87 27.50 0.34
CA ASP A 405 -4.18 28.40 -0.57
C ASP A 405 -3.96 27.70 -1.91
N VAL A 406 -4.40 28.34 -2.98
CA VAL A 406 -4.26 27.81 -4.34
C VAL A 406 -3.59 28.85 -5.21
N ARG A 407 -2.49 28.48 -5.86
CA ARG A 407 -1.80 29.36 -6.81
C ARG A 407 -2.74 29.72 -7.96
N GLU A 408 -2.74 30.99 -8.35
CA GLU A 408 -3.46 31.45 -9.54
C GLU A 408 -3.05 30.62 -10.76
N GLY A 409 -4.03 30.15 -11.54
CA GLY A 409 -3.77 29.26 -12.67
C GLY A 409 -3.52 27.79 -12.30
N GLY A 410 -3.46 27.45 -11.01
CA GLY A 410 -3.14 26.10 -10.53
C GLY A 410 -4.21 25.06 -10.81
N LEU A 411 -5.48 25.47 -10.96
CA LEU A 411 -6.62 24.59 -11.23
C LEU A 411 -7.07 24.71 -12.68
N ASN A 412 -7.25 23.58 -13.35
CA ASN A 412 -7.77 23.49 -14.72
C ASN A 412 -8.87 22.41 -14.80
N ALA A 413 -10.12 22.83 -14.66
CA ALA A 413 -11.28 21.95 -14.73
C ALA A 413 -12.53 22.73 -15.16
N PRO A 414 -13.59 22.05 -15.66
CA PRO A 414 -14.86 22.69 -15.97
C PRO A 414 -15.44 23.47 -14.79
N ASN A 415 -15.37 22.89 -13.59
CA ASN A 415 -15.80 23.52 -12.35
C ASN A 415 -14.73 23.37 -11.27
N TRP A 416 -14.63 24.34 -10.37
CA TRP A 416 -13.79 24.19 -9.18
C TRP A 416 -14.37 24.90 -7.96
N THR A 417 -14.02 24.38 -6.79
CA THR A 417 -14.35 24.99 -5.49
C THR A 417 -13.14 24.98 -4.57
N ILE A 418 -13.00 26.05 -3.78
CA ILE A 418 -11.99 26.19 -2.72
C ILE A 418 -12.73 26.56 -1.45
N ASP A 419 -12.66 25.70 -0.44
CA ASP A 419 -13.13 25.98 0.91
C ASP A 419 -11.93 26.25 1.83
N ASN A 420 -11.86 27.49 2.33
CA ASN A 420 -10.80 27.97 3.20
C ASN A 420 -11.39 28.36 4.54
N GLY A 421 -11.29 27.47 5.54
CA GLY A 421 -11.80 27.75 6.88
C GLY A 421 -13.31 28.00 6.93
N GLY A 422 -14.08 27.36 6.04
CA GLY A 422 -15.53 27.55 5.89
C GLY A 422 -15.93 28.63 4.87
N LYS A 423 -14.97 29.39 4.33
CA LYS A 423 -15.22 30.33 3.24
C LYS A 423 -15.07 29.63 1.90
N VAL A 424 -16.17 29.57 1.14
CA VAL A 424 -16.20 28.93 -0.18
C VAL A 424 -16.01 29.93 -1.31
N THR A 425 -15.08 29.62 -2.21
CA THR A 425 -14.90 30.26 -3.52
C THR A 425 -15.22 29.24 -4.61
N THR A 426 -15.93 29.64 -5.65
CA THR A 426 -16.27 28.78 -6.80
C THR A 426 -15.84 29.42 -8.11
N GLY A 427 -15.61 28.61 -9.13
CA GLY A 427 -15.36 29.11 -10.49
C GLY A 427 -15.42 28.04 -11.57
N THR A 428 -15.28 28.48 -12.82
CA THR A 428 -15.23 27.65 -14.03
C THR A 428 -13.94 27.97 -14.79
N GLY A 429 -13.26 26.99 -15.41
CA GLY A 429 -11.97 27.20 -16.12
C GLY A 429 -12.09 28.08 -17.39
N GLN A 430 -11.06 28.64 -18.04
CA GLN A 430 -9.65 28.87 -17.70
C GLN A 430 -9.46 30.29 -17.09
N ASN A 431 -8.59 30.40 -16.08
CA ASN A 431 -8.59 31.37 -14.97
C ASN A 431 -8.34 32.88 -15.24
N GLY A 432 -8.90 33.74 -14.36
CA GLY A 432 -8.41 35.09 -14.05
C GLY A 432 -9.37 35.93 -13.17
N LEU A 433 -8.86 36.49 -12.06
CA LEU A 433 -9.48 37.37 -11.04
C LEU A 433 -10.07 36.67 -9.78
N SER A 434 -9.23 36.45 -8.77
CA SER A 434 -9.66 36.61 -7.39
C SER A 434 -9.77 38.11 -7.10
N SER A 435 -10.99 38.65 -7.04
CA SER A 435 -11.22 39.89 -6.29
C SER A 435 -11.27 39.55 -4.80
N ASP A 436 -10.59 40.37 -4.01
CA ASP A 436 -10.38 40.25 -2.58
C ASP A 436 -11.54 39.64 -1.77
N PRO A 437 -11.24 38.83 -0.75
CA PRO A 437 -12.23 38.37 0.19
C PRO A 437 -12.72 39.57 1.02
N VAL A 438 -13.89 40.13 0.68
CA VAL A 438 -14.65 40.91 1.67
C VAL A 438 -14.97 39.97 2.83
N ALA A 439 -14.42 40.32 3.99
CA ALA A 439 -14.63 39.68 5.27
C ALA A 439 -16.03 40.04 5.77
N GLN A 440 -16.86 39.02 6.00
CA GLN A 440 -17.94 38.98 7.00
C GLN A 440 -18.07 37.47 7.30
N GLY A 441 -17.78 36.95 8.50
CA GLY A 441 -18.20 37.37 9.81
C GLY A 441 -19.08 36.24 10.36
N TYR A 442 -18.78 35.78 11.58
CA TYR A 442 -19.42 34.68 12.35
C TYR A 442 -18.96 33.25 12.01
N SER A 443 -18.89 32.31 12.95
CA SER A 443 -18.79 32.26 14.42
C SER A 443 -18.89 30.77 14.72
N SER A 444 -17.90 30.22 15.40
CA SER A 444 -17.85 28.84 15.84
C SER A 444 -19.07 28.42 16.66
N THR A 445 -19.67 27.27 16.35
CA THR A 445 -20.06 26.22 17.31
C THR A 445 -20.50 24.95 16.56
N GLY A 446 -20.08 23.78 17.06
CA GLY A 446 -20.89 22.56 16.94
C GLY A 446 -20.25 21.39 16.22
N ASP A 447 -19.71 20.47 17.02
CA ASP A 447 -19.33 19.10 16.67
C ASP A 447 -20.42 18.32 15.91
N GLY A 448 -20.03 17.30 15.13
CA GLY A 448 -21.00 16.32 14.65
C GLY A 448 -20.56 15.41 13.50
N TYR A 449 -19.86 14.34 13.84
CA TYR A 449 -19.66 13.13 13.03
C TYR A 449 -21.03 12.53 12.59
N TYR A 450 -21.13 12.13 11.32
CA TYR A 450 -22.07 11.17 10.68
C TYR A 450 -23.55 11.10 11.12
N GLY A 451 -24.46 11.25 10.14
CA GLY A 451 -25.82 10.70 10.27
C GLY A 451 -26.79 11.07 9.16
N ASN A 452 -27.16 10.09 8.34
CA ASN A 452 -28.36 10.09 7.49
C ASN A 452 -29.58 10.64 8.23
N LYS A 453 -30.36 11.56 7.62
CA LYS A 453 -31.80 11.67 7.88
C LYS A 453 -32.62 12.05 6.65
N ARG A 454 -33.59 11.18 6.36
CA ARG A 454 -34.84 11.45 5.62
C ARG A 454 -35.68 12.52 6.35
N PRO A 455 -36.62 13.22 5.66
CA PRO A 455 -37.44 14.26 6.28
C PRO A 455 -38.62 13.72 7.10
N ALA A 456 -39.14 14.60 7.95
CA ALA A 456 -39.93 14.41 9.17
C ALA A 456 -41.36 13.85 9.04
N THR A 457 -41.81 13.23 10.13
CA THR A 457 -43.20 12.99 10.51
C THR A 457 -43.80 14.19 11.27
N PRO A 458 -45.13 14.43 11.16
CA PRO A 458 -45.90 15.18 12.16
C PRO A 458 -46.65 14.27 13.14
N GLN A 459 -46.81 14.74 14.39
CA GLN A 459 -47.50 14.15 15.55
C GLN A 459 -49.04 14.25 15.44
N ILE A 460 -49.97 13.70 16.26
CA ILE A 460 -50.15 13.42 17.73
C ILE A 460 -51.43 12.48 17.84
N PRO A 461 -52.10 12.11 18.99
CA PRO A 461 -51.76 11.63 20.35
C PRO A 461 -52.46 10.30 20.82
N THR A 462 -51.91 9.71 21.90
CA THR A 462 -52.53 9.00 23.07
C THR A 462 -53.40 7.72 22.93
N VAL A 463 -53.05 6.67 23.70
CA VAL A 463 -53.75 6.13 24.91
C VAL A 463 -53.46 4.61 25.11
N ALA A 464 -53.03 4.28 26.33
CA ALA A 464 -53.17 3.04 27.13
C ALA A 464 -53.05 1.62 26.51
N GLY A 465 -52.34 0.74 27.23
CA GLY A 465 -52.62 -0.71 27.17
C GLY A 465 -51.46 -1.60 27.61
N LEU A 466 -51.66 -2.28 28.74
CA LEU A 466 -50.82 -3.29 29.38
C LEU A 466 -50.75 -4.63 28.63
N ASN A 467 -49.66 -5.38 28.87
CA ASN A 467 -49.48 -6.85 28.79
C ASN A 467 -49.67 -7.50 27.39
N GLN A 468 -48.85 -8.44 26.92
CA GLN A 468 -48.09 -9.53 27.56
C GLN A 468 -46.74 -9.74 26.87
#